data_AF-A0A965EPP0-F1
#
_entry.id   AF-A0A965EPP0-F1
#
_cell.length_a   1.000
_cell.length_b   1.000
_cell.length_c   1.000
_cell.angle_alpha   90.00
_cell.angle_beta   90.00
_cell.angle_gamma   90.00
#
_symmetry.space_group_name_H-M   'P 1'
#
loop_
_entity.id
_entity.type
_entity.pdbx_description
1 polymer ?
#
loop_
_entity_poly.entity_id
_entity_poly.type
_entity_poly.pdbx_seq_one_letter_code
_entity_poly.pdbx_strand_id
1 'polypeptide(L)'
;MNHQSTLGPRKSLLPRPTISFEFFPPKDEQGENNLHATIEELKRFNPDFVTLTYGAGGSTRDRTVRIASEIIQRHQIPTMAHLTCVGSTRDELTEILHDYTKAGVKDLLALRGDPVGGPTSQWVSTPGGFDYADQLVDLATKVGGFNVGVAAFPDIHPASHGNFQQDIEVLLRKEELGATFAITQFVFDSERYAQL
;
A
#
# COMPACT_ATOMS: atom_id res chain seq x y z
N MET A 1 20.96 21.99 -3.44
CA MET A 1 21.16 20.79 -4.28
C MET A 1 19.81 20.47 -4.90
N ASN A 2 19.70 20.51 -6.22
CA ASN A 2 18.45 20.21 -6.90
C ASN A 2 18.19 18.71 -6.82
N HIS A 3 17.33 18.28 -5.89
CA HIS A 3 16.82 16.91 -5.88
C HIS A 3 15.82 16.79 -7.04
N GLN A 4 16.23 16.13 -8.13
CA GLN A 4 15.28 15.63 -9.12
C GLN A 4 14.60 14.40 -8.52
N SER A 5 13.28 14.46 -8.37
CA SER A 5 12.45 13.31 -8.00
C SER A 5 12.64 12.19 -9.05
N THR A 6 13.01 11.03 -8.54
CA THR A 6 13.08 9.68 -9.11
C THR A 6 11.80 8.84 -8.92
N LEU A 7 10.69 9.39 -8.37
CA LEU A 7 9.34 8.86 -8.60
C LEU A 7 8.96 9.08 -10.07
N GLY A 8 9.76 8.51 -10.97
CA GLY A 8 9.35 8.29 -12.34
C GLY A 8 8.22 7.27 -12.33
N PRO A 9 7.28 7.35 -13.27
CA PRO A 9 6.28 6.30 -13.43
C PRO A 9 7.03 4.97 -13.48
N ARG A 10 6.49 3.92 -12.82
CA ARG A 10 6.83 2.54 -13.19
C ARG A 10 6.75 2.54 -14.70
N LYS A 11 7.91 2.46 -15.40
CA LYS A 11 7.93 2.58 -16.86
C LYS A 11 6.92 1.55 -17.33
N SER A 12 5.76 2.02 -17.81
CA SER A 12 4.80 1.11 -18.39
C SER A 12 5.55 0.52 -19.58
N LEU A 13 5.97 -0.74 -19.44
CA LEU A 13 6.53 -1.51 -20.54
C LEU A 13 5.46 -1.75 -21.61
N LEU A 14 4.21 -1.36 -21.32
CA LEU A 14 3.05 -1.49 -22.15
C LEU A 14 2.69 -0.14 -22.78
N PRO A 15 2.29 -0.11 -24.06
CA PRO A 15 1.86 1.12 -24.75
C PRO A 15 0.50 1.65 -24.25
N ARG A 16 0.03 1.21 -23.08
CA ARG A 16 -1.27 1.54 -22.49
C ARG A 16 -1.13 1.93 -21.02
N PRO A 17 -2.10 2.67 -20.46
CA PRO A 17 -2.20 2.90 -19.02
C PRO A 17 -2.27 1.60 -18.23
N THR A 18 -1.72 1.63 -17.02
CA THR A 18 -1.84 0.54 -16.05
C THR A 18 -3.25 0.52 -15.46
N ILE A 19 -3.83 -0.68 -15.34
CA ILE A 19 -5.15 -0.91 -14.73
C ILE A 19 -4.98 -1.87 -13.57
N SER A 20 -5.52 -1.52 -12.41
CA SER A 20 -5.51 -2.34 -11.20
C SER A 20 -6.82 -2.25 -10.45
N PHE A 21 -7.12 -3.26 -9.63
CA PHE A 21 -8.29 -3.29 -8.75
C PHE A 21 -7.88 -3.54 -7.30
N GLU A 22 -8.55 -2.88 -6.36
CA GLU A 22 -8.31 -3.00 -4.92
C GLU A 22 -9.42 -3.79 -4.24
N PHE A 23 -9.03 -4.73 -3.37
CA PHE A 23 -9.95 -5.56 -2.60
C PHE A 23 -9.70 -5.46 -1.10
N PHE A 24 -10.77 -5.66 -0.34
CA PHE A 24 -10.68 -5.83 1.11
C PHE A 24 -10.55 -7.32 1.47
N PRO A 25 -9.74 -7.68 2.48
CA PRO A 25 -9.67 -9.05 2.97
C PRO A 25 -11.05 -9.46 3.49
N PRO A 26 -11.67 -10.51 2.93
CA PRO A 26 -12.93 -11.04 3.40
C PRO A 26 -12.85 -11.50 4.86
N LYS A 27 -13.99 -11.49 5.56
CA LYS A 27 -14.05 -11.88 6.97
C LYS A 27 -14.44 -13.35 7.16
N ASP A 28 -15.02 -13.97 6.14
CA ASP A 28 -15.57 -15.32 6.15
C ASP A 28 -15.39 -16.02 4.80
N GLU A 29 -15.69 -17.32 4.76
CA GLU A 29 -15.54 -18.17 3.57
C GLU A 29 -16.42 -17.70 2.41
N GLN A 30 -17.64 -17.22 2.68
CA GLN A 30 -18.53 -16.71 1.64
C GLN A 30 -17.92 -15.48 0.96
N GLY A 31 -17.33 -14.57 1.74
CA GLY A 31 -16.62 -13.43 1.21
C GLY A 31 -15.38 -13.81 0.41
N GLU A 32 -14.67 -14.87 0.79
CA GLU A 32 -13.54 -15.40 0.01
C GLU A 32 -14.00 -15.98 -1.34
N ASN A 33 -15.11 -16.73 -1.35
CA ASN A 33 -15.72 -17.21 -2.58
C ASN A 33 -16.14 -16.06 -3.50
N ASN A 34 -16.76 -15.02 -2.93
CA ASN A 34 -17.16 -13.82 -3.68
C ASN A 34 -15.95 -13.05 -4.22
N LEU A 35 -14.87 -12.93 -3.44
CA LEU A 35 -13.62 -12.31 -3.88
C LEU A 35 -13.06 -13.05 -5.11
N HIS A 36 -12.94 -14.37 -5.04
CA HIS A 36 -12.42 -15.14 -6.16
C HIS A 36 -13.31 -15.07 -7.41
N ALA A 37 -14.63 -15.10 -7.24
CA ALA A 37 -15.57 -14.92 -8.35
C ALA A 37 -15.42 -13.53 -9.01
N THR A 38 -15.31 -12.48 -8.19
CA THR A 38 -15.13 -11.10 -8.67
C THR A 38 -13.82 -10.94 -9.43
N ILE A 39 -12.72 -11.53 -8.93
CA ILE A 39 -11.43 -11.50 -9.63
C ILE A 39 -11.54 -12.19 -11.00
N GLU A 40 -12.23 -13.33 -11.11
CA GLU A 40 -12.44 -14.00 -12.40
C GLU A 40 -13.23 -13.14 -13.38
N GLU A 41 -14.27 -12.43 -12.94
CA GLU A 41 -15.01 -11.50 -13.78
C GLU A 41 -14.16 -10.33 -14.27
N LEU A 42 -13.32 -9.77 -13.38
CA LEU A 42 -12.48 -8.62 -13.68
C LEU A 42 -11.27 -8.95 -14.57
N LYS A 43 -10.86 -10.22 -14.70
CA LYS A 43 -9.79 -10.64 -15.62
C LYS A 43 -10.04 -10.24 -17.06
N ARG A 44 -11.30 -10.06 -17.47
CA ARG A 44 -11.65 -9.56 -18.81
C ARG A 44 -11.06 -8.18 -19.14
N PHE A 45 -10.70 -7.40 -18.11
CA PHE A 45 -10.06 -6.09 -18.26
C PHE A 45 -8.53 -6.16 -18.30
N ASN A 46 -7.94 -7.36 -18.22
CA ASN A 46 -6.50 -7.60 -18.19
C ASN A 46 -5.77 -6.70 -17.16
N PRO A 47 -6.15 -6.78 -15.86
CA PRO A 47 -5.48 -5.99 -14.84
C PRO A 47 -3.99 -6.33 -14.77
N ASP A 48 -3.16 -5.31 -14.63
CA ASP A 48 -1.71 -5.45 -14.49
C ASP A 48 -1.32 -5.98 -13.10
N PHE A 49 -2.13 -5.65 -12.09
CA PHE A 49 -2.05 -6.20 -10.74
C PHE A 49 -3.38 -5.99 -10.00
N VAL A 50 -3.51 -6.64 -8.84
CA VAL A 50 -4.56 -6.35 -7.86
C VAL A 50 -3.93 -5.98 -6.53
N THR A 51 -4.62 -5.20 -5.71
CA THR A 51 -4.18 -4.87 -4.35
C THR A 51 -5.10 -5.53 -3.32
N LEU A 52 -4.51 -5.97 -2.21
CA LEU A 52 -5.24 -6.45 -1.04
C LEU A 52 -4.95 -5.52 0.13
N THR A 53 -6.00 -4.87 0.64
CA THR A 53 -5.87 -3.96 1.78
C THR A 53 -5.49 -4.70 3.06
N TYR A 54 -5.03 -3.94 4.05
CA TYR A 54 -4.58 -4.45 5.34
C TYR A 54 -5.31 -3.72 6.46
N GLY A 55 -5.95 -4.49 7.36
CA GLY A 55 -6.70 -3.90 8.47
C GLY A 55 -5.77 -3.16 9.43
N ALA A 56 -6.21 -2.00 9.93
CA ALA A 56 -5.49 -1.27 10.98
C ALA A 56 -5.28 -2.16 12.22
N GLY A 57 -4.07 -2.18 12.77
CA GLY A 57 -3.73 -2.93 13.98
C GLY A 57 -3.58 -4.45 13.79
N GLY A 58 -3.36 -4.94 12.56
CA GLY A 58 -2.84 -6.31 12.33
C GLY A 58 -3.80 -7.48 12.60
N SER A 59 -5.06 -7.21 12.97
CA SER A 59 -6.08 -8.23 13.32
C SER A 59 -6.38 -9.26 12.21
N THR A 60 -5.87 -9.06 11.00
CA THR A 60 -6.09 -9.90 9.81
C THR A 60 -4.78 -10.32 9.13
N ARG A 61 -3.62 -10.27 9.83
CA ARG A 61 -2.29 -10.62 9.27
C ARG A 61 -2.29 -11.94 8.51
N ASP A 62 -2.56 -13.05 9.20
CA ASP A 62 -2.44 -14.39 8.62
C ASP A 62 -3.40 -14.59 7.44
N ARG A 63 -4.58 -13.99 7.54
CA ARG A 63 -5.57 -14.03 6.48
C ARG A 63 -5.10 -13.26 5.24
N THR A 64 -4.54 -12.06 5.41
CA THR A 64 -4.10 -11.23 4.29
C THR A 64 -2.95 -11.90 3.53
N VAL A 65 -1.98 -12.47 4.24
CA VAL A 65 -0.87 -13.23 3.63
C VAL A 65 -1.40 -14.44 2.84
N ARG A 66 -2.31 -15.23 3.45
CA ARG A 66 -2.89 -16.40 2.80
C ARG A 66 -3.66 -16.02 1.53
N ILE A 67 -4.55 -15.04 1.61
CA ILE A 67 -5.39 -14.63 0.47
C ILE A 67 -4.53 -14.04 -0.64
N ALA A 68 -3.51 -13.24 -0.33
CA ALA A 68 -2.58 -12.74 -1.34
C ALA A 68 -1.88 -13.90 -2.08
N SER A 69 -1.40 -14.90 -1.33
CA SER A 69 -0.80 -16.12 -1.90
C SER A 69 -1.77 -16.90 -2.78
N GLU A 70 -3.02 -17.08 -2.34
CA GLU A 70 -4.07 -17.77 -3.09
C GLU A 70 -4.41 -17.05 -4.40
N ILE A 71 -4.51 -15.71 -4.39
CA ILE A 71 -4.74 -14.93 -5.62
C ILE A 71 -3.59 -15.14 -6.59
N ILE A 72 -2.34 -15.05 -6.14
CA ILE A 72 -1.15 -15.25 -7.00
C ILE A 72 -1.20 -16.66 -7.62
N GLN A 73 -1.42 -17.69 -6.81
CA GLN A 73 -1.37 -19.08 -7.26
C GLN A 73 -2.57 -19.47 -8.13
N ARG A 74 -3.78 -19.05 -7.77
CA ARG A 74 -5.02 -19.44 -8.46
C ARG A 74 -5.26 -18.62 -9.70
N HIS A 75 -5.09 -17.30 -9.60
CA HIS A 75 -5.49 -16.36 -10.66
C HIS A 75 -4.34 -15.98 -11.57
N GLN A 76 -3.09 -16.24 -11.15
CA GLN A 76 -1.87 -15.88 -11.89
C GLN A 76 -1.80 -14.37 -12.19
N ILE A 77 -2.32 -13.56 -11.27
CA ILE A 77 -2.28 -12.09 -11.33
C ILE A 77 -1.26 -11.61 -10.29
N PRO A 78 -0.37 -10.67 -10.62
CA PRO A 78 0.47 -10.01 -9.63
C PRO A 78 -0.39 -9.39 -8.52
N THR A 79 -0.10 -9.72 -7.28
CA THR A 79 -0.82 -9.19 -6.11
C THR A 79 0.10 -8.33 -5.27
N MET A 80 -0.31 -7.08 -5.09
CA MET A 80 0.30 -6.15 -4.16
C MET A 80 -0.38 -6.23 -2.81
N ALA A 81 0.39 -6.38 -1.74
CA ALA A 81 -0.15 -6.40 -0.39
C ALA A 81 0.01 -5.03 0.28
N HIS A 82 -1.02 -4.56 0.96
CA HIS A 82 -0.88 -3.42 1.85
C HIS A 82 -0.21 -3.87 3.16
N LEU A 83 0.48 -2.92 3.81
CA LEU A 83 0.97 -3.09 5.17
C LEU A 83 0.90 -1.75 5.89
N THR A 84 0.26 -1.74 7.05
CA THR A 84 0.21 -0.57 7.94
C THR A 84 1.15 -0.76 9.11
N CYS A 85 1.74 0.33 9.63
CA CYS A 85 2.60 0.27 10.81
C CYS A 85 1.86 0.54 12.13
N VAL A 86 0.65 1.11 12.08
CA VAL A 86 -0.16 1.39 13.27
C VAL A 86 -0.42 0.12 14.08
N GLY A 87 -0.13 0.18 15.38
CA GLY A 87 -0.39 -0.93 16.29
C GLY A 87 0.58 -2.09 16.20
N SER A 88 1.68 -1.97 15.42
CA SER A 88 2.68 -3.03 15.27
C SER A 88 4.06 -2.55 15.65
N THR A 89 4.83 -3.46 16.25
CA THR A 89 6.26 -3.29 16.50
C THR A 89 7.06 -3.50 15.22
N ARG A 90 8.30 -3.00 15.20
CA ARG A 90 9.25 -3.25 14.11
C ARG A 90 9.47 -4.75 13.85
N ASP A 91 9.52 -5.56 14.91
CA ASP A 91 9.79 -6.99 14.79
C ASP A 91 8.61 -7.71 14.12
N GLU A 92 7.37 -7.42 14.54
CA GLU A 92 6.15 -7.93 13.88
C GLU A 92 6.09 -7.53 12.41
N LEU A 93 6.40 -6.27 12.08
CA LEU A 93 6.43 -5.79 10.69
C LEU A 93 7.50 -6.53 9.86
N THR A 94 8.66 -6.81 10.45
CA THR A 94 9.74 -7.56 9.79
C THR A 94 9.31 -8.99 9.49
N GLU A 95 8.63 -9.66 10.42
CA GLU A 95 8.08 -11.00 10.19
C GLU A 95 7.04 -11.00 9.07
N ILE A 96 6.12 -10.02 9.05
CA ILE A 96 5.10 -9.90 8.01
C ILE A 96 5.75 -9.75 6.62
N LEU A 97 6.79 -8.92 6.51
CA LEU A 97 7.53 -8.75 5.26
C LEU A 97 8.18 -10.06 4.81
N HIS A 98 8.73 -10.86 5.73
CA HIS A 98 9.24 -12.18 5.38
C HIS A 98 8.13 -13.15 4.92
N ASP A 99 6.97 -13.11 5.55
CA ASP A 99 5.83 -13.95 5.18
C ASP A 99 5.27 -13.57 3.80
N TYR A 100 5.19 -12.29 3.48
CA TYR A 100 4.86 -11.81 2.14
C TYR A 100 5.87 -12.26 1.09
N THR A 101 7.16 -12.20 1.40
CA THR A 101 8.21 -12.70 0.50
C THR A 101 8.05 -14.19 0.21
N LYS A 102 7.78 -15.01 1.24
CA LYS A 102 7.52 -16.46 1.11
C LYS A 102 6.24 -16.75 0.33
N ALA A 103 5.21 -15.92 0.50
CA ALA A 103 3.95 -16.01 -0.24
C ALA A 103 4.07 -15.59 -1.72
N GLY A 104 5.23 -15.09 -2.14
CA GLY A 104 5.48 -14.68 -3.53
C GLY A 104 5.04 -13.25 -3.85
N VAL A 105 4.66 -12.45 -2.85
CA VAL A 105 4.34 -11.03 -3.02
C VAL A 105 5.62 -10.28 -3.42
N LYS A 106 5.53 -9.47 -4.49
CA LYS A 106 6.64 -8.67 -5.03
C LYS A 106 6.42 -7.17 -4.96
N ASP A 107 5.18 -6.75 -4.73
CA ASP A 107 4.81 -5.34 -4.64
C ASP A 107 4.14 -5.11 -3.27
N LEU A 108 4.56 -4.07 -2.57
CA LEU A 108 4.07 -3.72 -1.22
C LEU A 108 3.57 -2.28 -1.24
N LEU A 109 2.38 -2.02 -0.70
CA LEU A 109 1.95 -0.65 -0.40
C LEU A 109 2.20 -0.34 1.09
N ALA A 110 3.25 0.42 1.38
CA ALA A 110 3.64 0.81 2.73
C ALA A 110 2.81 2.02 3.20
N LEU A 111 2.08 1.83 4.29
CA LEU A 111 1.13 2.80 4.83
C LEU A 111 1.40 3.03 6.33
N ARG A 112 1.01 4.20 6.82
CA ARG A 112 0.96 4.44 8.27
C ARG A 112 -0.18 3.64 8.89
N GLY A 113 -1.34 3.68 8.23
CA GLY A 113 -2.62 3.23 8.78
C GLY A 113 -3.32 4.33 9.57
N ASP A 114 -4.59 4.07 9.86
CA ASP A 114 -5.42 4.98 10.64
C ASP A 114 -5.22 4.76 12.14
N PRO A 115 -5.22 5.84 12.95
CA PRO A 115 -5.28 5.74 14.39
C PRO A 115 -6.48 4.90 14.85
N VAL A 116 -6.38 4.32 16.05
CA VAL A 116 -7.53 3.69 16.70
C VAL A 116 -8.63 4.74 16.89
N GLY A 117 -9.83 4.45 16.38
CA GLY A 117 -10.94 5.42 16.34
C GLY A 117 -11.10 6.16 15.00
N GLY A 118 -10.18 5.98 14.05
CA GLY A 118 -10.29 6.44 12.67
C GLY A 118 -9.30 7.56 12.30
N PRO A 119 -9.35 8.05 11.05
CA PRO A 119 -8.34 8.94 10.47
C PRO A 119 -8.14 10.26 11.22
N THR A 120 -9.16 10.74 11.93
CA THR A 120 -9.15 12.02 12.68
C THR A 120 -8.86 11.85 14.17
N SER A 121 -8.68 10.61 14.63
CA SER A 121 -8.38 10.32 16.03
C SER A 121 -6.92 10.62 16.36
N GLN A 122 -6.62 10.76 17.65
CA GLN A 122 -5.27 11.01 18.12
C GLN A 122 -4.37 9.81 17.81
N TRP A 123 -3.19 10.08 17.25
CA TRP A 123 -2.15 9.06 17.09
C TRP A 123 -1.60 8.63 18.45
N VAL A 124 -1.50 7.32 18.67
CA VAL A 124 -0.88 6.72 19.86
C VAL A 124 0.26 5.83 19.40
N SER A 125 1.48 6.18 19.78
CA SER A 125 2.67 5.42 19.43
C SER A 125 2.64 4.04 20.08
N THR A 126 2.95 3.02 19.29
CA THR A 126 3.20 1.66 19.80
C THR A 126 4.65 1.58 20.27
N PRO A 127 4.94 1.15 21.52
CA PRO A 127 6.31 0.95 21.98
C PRO A 127 7.08 -0.01 21.05
N GLY A 128 8.20 0.45 20.50
CA GLY A 128 8.98 -0.32 19.51
C GLY A 128 8.38 -0.36 18.10
N GLY A 129 7.31 0.40 17.84
CA GLY A 129 6.67 0.55 16.53
C GLY A 129 7.12 1.78 15.76
N PHE A 130 6.37 2.10 14.70
CA PHE A 130 6.59 3.29 13.86
C PHE A 130 5.40 4.24 13.92
N ASP A 131 5.69 5.54 13.82
CA ASP A 131 4.70 6.61 13.83
C ASP A 131 4.37 7.10 12.41
N TYR A 132 5.22 6.80 11.44
CA TYR A 132 5.11 7.30 10.07
C TYR A 132 5.37 6.19 9.04
N ALA A 133 4.73 6.35 7.87
CA ALA A 133 4.83 5.38 6.78
C ALA A 133 6.25 5.29 6.18
N ASP A 134 7.02 6.38 6.24
CA ASP A 134 8.38 6.46 5.71
C ASP A 134 9.35 5.52 6.46
N GLN A 135 9.15 5.32 7.77
CA GLN A 135 9.87 4.32 8.56
C GLN A 135 9.58 2.88 8.08
N LEU A 136 8.34 2.60 7.67
CA LEU A 136 7.98 1.30 7.07
C LEU A 136 8.58 1.14 5.67
N VAL A 137 8.65 2.22 4.88
CA VAL A 137 9.33 2.20 3.57
C VAL A 137 10.82 1.85 3.74
N ASP A 138 11.51 2.50 4.68
CA ASP A 138 12.92 2.22 4.98
C ASP A 138 13.10 0.76 5.43
N LEU A 139 12.23 0.25 6.30
CA LEU A 139 12.27 -1.15 6.73
C LEU A 139 12.06 -2.12 5.55
N ALA A 140 11.00 -1.93 4.75
CA ALA A 140 10.68 -2.80 3.63
C ALA A 140 11.78 -2.81 2.57
N THR A 141 12.39 -1.65 2.30
CA THR A 141 13.52 -1.52 1.38
C THR A 141 14.76 -2.26 1.90
N LYS A 142 15.03 -2.19 3.22
CA LYS A 142 16.16 -2.91 3.84
C LYS A 142 15.97 -4.43 3.91
N VAL A 143 14.74 -4.89 4.16
CA VAL A 143 14.41 -6.33 4.08
C VAL A 143 14.58 -6.82 2.64
N GLY A 144 14.19 -5.98 1.66
CA GLY A 144 14.34 -6.25 0.25
C GLY A 144 13.32 -7.26 -0.29
N GLY A 145 13.34 -7.46 -1.62
CA GLY A 145 12.43 -8.38 -2.31
C GLY A 145 11.10 -7.76 -2.77
N PHE A 146 10.89 -6.46 -2.53
CA PHE A 146 9.69 -5.71 -2.89
C PHE A 146 9.98 -4.51 -3.78
N ASN A 147 9.06 -4.18 -4.69
CA ASN A 147 8.86 -2.81 -5.13
C ASN A 147 7.91 -2.14 -4.13
N VAL A 148 8.36 -1.05 -3.50
CA VAL A 148 7.60 -0.38 -2.44
C VAL A 148 6.82 0.80 -3.01
N GLY A 149 5.50 0.71 -2.93
CA GLY A 149 4.58 1.81 -3.20
C GLY A 149 4.21 2.56 -1.93
N VAL A 150 3.72 3.79 -2.09
CA VAL A 150 3.21 4.63 -0.99
C VAL A 150 1.91 5.34 -1.35
N ALA A 151 1.17 5.81 -0.34
CA ALA A 151 0.02 6.68 -0.58
C ALA A 151 0.45 8.12 -0.91
N ALA A 152 -0.31 8.80 -1.76
CA ALA A 152 -0.25 10.25 -1.98
C ALA A 152 -1.64 10.89 -1.87
N PHE A 153 -1.71 12.18 -1.56
CA PHE A 153 -2.96 12.84 -1.18
C PHE A 153 -3.18 14.13 -1.99
N PRO A 154 -3.84 14.05 -3.16
CA PRO A 154 -4.17 15.24 -3.96
C PRO A 154 -5.01 16.29 -3.22
N ASP A 155 -5.90 15.84 -2.32
CA ASP A 155 -6.77 16.70 -1.50
C ASP A 155 -6.19 17.01 -0.10
N ILE A 156 -4.88 16.85 0.08
CA ILE A 156 -4.15 17.05 1.34
C ILE A 156 -4.55 16.05 2.43
N HIS A 157 -3.56 15.41 3.04
CA HIS A 157 -3.75 14.51 4.15
C HIS A 157 -4.27 15.27 5.38
N PRO A 158 -5.27 14.75 6.12
CA PRO A 158 -5.83 15.44 7.30
C PRO A 158 -4.79 15.81 8.37
N ALA A 159 -3.76 14.98 8.54
CA ALA A 159 -2.68 15.24 9.51
C ALA A 159 -1.68 16.33 9.06
N SER A 160 -1.79 16.82 7.84
CA SER A 160 -0.98 17.93 7.32
C SER A 160 -1.68 19.28 7.51
N HIS A 161 -2.87 19.29 8.12
CA HIS A 161 -3.57 20.51 8.56
C HIS A 161 -3.72 21.58 7.46
N GLY A 162 -3.97 21.14 6.21
CA GLY A 162 -4.12 22.03 5.05
C GLY A 162 -2.80 22.48 4.40
N ASN A 163 -1.66 21.96 4.84
CA ASN A 163 -0.35 22.24 4.27
C ASN A 163 -0.02 21.25 3.13
N PHE A 164 -0.29 21.64 1.89
CA PHE A 164 0.02 20.84 0.70
C PHE A 164 1.53 20.61 0.53
N GLN A 165 2.36 21.62 0.82
CA GLN A 165 3.82 21.50 0.67
C GLN A 165 4.40 20.43 1.61
N GLN A 166 3.85 20.30 2.82
CA GLN A 166 4.23 19.25 3.76
C GLN A 166 3.93 17.85 3.22
N ASP A 167 2.80 17.65 2.53
CA ASP A 167 2.50 16.35 1.90
C ASP A 167 3.49 16.00 0.79
N ILE A 168 3.89 16.98 -0.01
CA ILE A 168 4.92 16.80 -1.04
C ILE A 168 6.26 16.44 -0.40
N GLU A 169 6.67 17.14 0.66
CA GLU A 169 7.91 16.85 1.39
C GLU A 169 7.90 15.42 1.97
N VAL A 170 6.77 14.97 2.54
CA VAL A 170 6.61 13.59 3.02
C VAL A 170 6.64 12.59 1.87
N LEU A 171 6.05 12.91 0.72
CA LEU A 171 6.09 12.05 -0.47
C LEU A 171 7.53 11.88 -0.98
N LEU A 172 8.26 12.98 -1.15
CA LEU A 172 9.67 12.98 -1.55
C LEU A 172 10.54 12.24 -0.53
N ARG A 173 10.24 12.39 0.77
CA ARG A 173 10.96 11.65 1.81
C ARG A 173 10.79 10.14 1.69
N LYS A 174 9.57 9.67 1.43
CA LYS A 174 9.31 8.24 1.21
C LYS A 174 10.04 7.73 -0.04
N GLU A 175 10.10 8.54 -1.08
CA GLU A 175 10.89 8.23 -2.27
C GLU A 175 12.38 8.09 -1.95
N GLU A 176 12.98 9.05 -1.23
CA GLU A 176 14.41 8.99 -0.82
C GLU A 176 14.74 7.70 -0.06
N LEU A 177 13.76 7.14 0.66
CA LEU A 177 13.90 5.91 1.44
C LEU A 177 13.64 4.63 0.63
N GLY A 178 13.31 4.74 -0.66
CA GLY A 178 13.20 3.61 -1.58
C GLY A 178 11.81 3.34 -2.15
N ALA A 179 10.82 4.19 -1.90
CA ALA A 179 9.54 4.07 -2.60
C ALA A 179 9.70 4.31 -4.11
N THR A 180 9.08 3.46 -4.93
CA THR A 180 9.25 3.45 -6.39
C THR A 180 8.00 3.88 -7.16
N PHE A 181 6.86 3.99 -6.49
CA PHE A 181 5.62 4.53 -7.05
C PHE A 181 4.68 5.02 -5.95
N ALA A 182 3.66 5.79 -6.34
CA ALA A 182 2.60 6.21 -5.44
C ALA A 182 1.21 5.88 -6.00
N ILE A 183 0.27 5.58 -5.11
CA ILE A 183 -1.16 5.48 -5.41
C ILE A 183 -1.85 6.61 -4.65
N THR A 184 -2.63 7.43 -5.36
CA THR A 184 -3.34 8.53 -4.72
C THR A 184 -4.55 8.02 -3.95
N GLN A 185 -4.97 8.76 -2.93
CA GLN A 185 -6.36 8.71 -2.49
C GLN A 185 -7.30 9.01 -3.67
N PHE A 186 -8.55 8.54 -3.61
CA PHE A 186 -9.56 8.92 -4.59
C PHE A 186 -9.67 10.45 -4.69
N VAL A 187 -10.00 10.93 -5.88
CA VAL A 187 -10.26 12.34 -6.16
C VAL A 187 -11.59 12.47 -6.86
N PHE A 188 -12.32 13.55 -6.59
CA PHE A 188 -13.52 13.92 -7.34
C PHE A 188 -13.23 15.00 -8.38
N ASP A 189 -12.16 15.77 -8.19
CA ASP A 189 -11.71 16.83 -9.09
C ASP A 189 -10.38 16.43 -9.72
N SER A 190 -10.35 16.29 -11.05
CA SER A 190 -9.14 15.94 -11.80
C SER A 190 -8.06 17.01 -11.71
N GLU A 191 -8.41 18.27 -11.46
CA GLU A 191 -7.42 19.34 -11.30
C GLU A 191 -6.55 19.11 -10.06
N ARG A 192 -7.12 18.53 -9.00
CA ARG A 192 -6.37 18.16 -7.78
C ARG A 192 -5.30 17.12 -8.07
N TYR A 193 -5.65 16.11 -8.87
CA TYR A 193 -4.69 15.10 -9.32
C TYR A 193 -3.59 15.72 -10.19
N ALA A 194 -3.94 16.63 -11.09
CA ALA A 194 -2.98 17.27 -12.00
C ALA A 194 -2.02 18.26 -11.30
N GLN A 195 -2.37 18.73 -10.10
CA GLN A 195 -1.53 19.65 -9.29
C GLN A 195 -0.48 18.93 -8.43
N LEU A 196 -0.65 17.62 -8.19
CA LEU A 196 0.27 16.79 -7.42
C LEU A 196 1.54 16.45 -8.20
#